data_AF-A0A4Y8TWW4-F1
#
_entry.id   AF-A0A4Y8TWW4-F1
#
_cell.length_a   1.000
_cell.length_b   1.000
_cell.length_c   1.000
_cell.angle_alpha   90.00
_cell.angle_beta   90.00
_cell.angle_gamma   90.00
#
_symmetry.space_group_name_H-M   'P 1'
#
loop_
_entity.id
_entity.type
_entity.pdbx_description
1 polymer ?
#
loop_
_entity_poly.entity_id
_entity_poly.type
_entity_poly.pdbx_seq_one_letter_code
_entity_poly.pdbx_strand_id
1 'polypeptide(L)' 'MANSAQSAESSYAFGIIGDIPYGPAQLAESPGMVSELTEQSDLRFIAHVGDIKAGSEQCTDERFVVVKDDLDRLRTPLV' A
#
# COMPACT_ATOMS: atom_id res chain seq x y z
N MET A 1 16.09 -37.87 -20.87
CA MET A 1 16.28 -36.44 -20.52
C MET A 1 14.91 -35.79 -20.62
N ALA A 2 14.28 -35.44 -19.50
CA ALA A 2 12.97 -34.82 -19.50
C ALA A 2 13.14 -33.30 -19.61
N ASN A 3 12.68 -32.73 -20.72
CA ASN A 3 12.61 -31.28 -20.94
C ASN A 3 11.31 -30.78 -20.29
N SER A 4 11.38 -30.41 -19.01
CA SER A 4 10.30 -29.65 -18.39
C SER A 4 10.35 -28.25 -18.98
N ALA A 5 9.50 -27.98 -19.97
CA ALA A 5 9.09 -26.64 -20.30
C ALA A 5 8.36 -26.11 -19.06
N GLN A 6 9.11 -25.53 -18.14
CA GLN A 6 8.57 -24.64 -17.12
C GLN A 6 7.78 -23.60 -17.92
N SER A 7 6.45 -23.63 -17.83
CA SER A 7 5.63 -22.51 -18.28
C SER A 7 6.32 -21.26 -17.79
N ALA A 8 6.57 -20.30 -18.68
CA ALA A 8 7.05 -18.99 -18.29
C ALA A 8 5.92 -18.34 -17.46
N GLU A 9 5.82 -18.73 -16.19
CA GLU A 9 5.07 -18.02 -15.18
C GLU A 9 5.58 -16.60 -15.25
N SER A 10 4.77 -15.71 -15.79
CA SER A 10 5.09 -14.29 -15.84
C SER A 10 5.20 -13.83 -14.38
N SER A 11 6.43 -13.71 -13.89
CA SER A 11 6.66 -13.12 -12.59
C SER A 11 6.01 -11.74 -12.54
N TYR A 12 5.44 -11.40 -11.39
CA TYR A 12 4.89 -10.07 -11.17
C TYR A 12 5.35 -9.55 -9.81
N ALA A 13 5.45 -8.23 -9.70
CA ALA A 13 5.74 -7.53 -8.47
C ALA A 13 4.45 -6.93 -7.90
N PHE A 14 4.37 -6.85 -6.57
CA PHE A 14 3.32 -6.15 -5.85
C PHE A 14 3.89 -5.58 -4.56
N GLY A 15 3.36 -4.44 -4.13
CA GLY A 15 3.75 -3.79 -2.88
C GLY A 15 2.95 -4.33 -1.70
N ILE A 16 3.53 -4.28 -0.50
CA ILE A 16 2.84 -4.57 0.75
C ILE A 16 3.12 -3.40 1.70
N ILE A 17 2.05 -2.84 2.26
CA ILE A 17 2.11 -1.79 3.29
C ILE A 17 1.16 -2.13 4.44
N GLY A 18 1.41 -1.57 5.62
CA GLY A 18 0.60 -1.76 6.81
C GLY A 18 1.10 -0.85 7.93
N ASP A 19 0.38 -0.80 9.04
CA ASP A 19 0.76 0.01 10.22
C ASP A 19 0.89 1.52 9.91
N ILE A 20 0.17 2.00 8.90
CA ILE A 20 0.23 3.38 8.44
C ILE A 20 -1.14 3.88 7.94
N PRO A 21 -1.40 5.20 8.04
CA PRO A 21 -0.63 6.17 8.81
C PRO A 21 -1.07 6.18 10.29
N TYR A 22 -0.14 6.26 11.24
CA TYR A 22 -0.37 6.50 12.66
C TYR A 22 -0.07 7.94 13.05
N GLY A 23 -1.14 8.65 13.40
CA GLY A 23 -1.07 10.03 13.87
C GLY A 23 -0.51 11.02 12.84
N PRO A 24 -0.33 12.29 13.26
CA PRO A 24 0.01 13.38 12.34
C PRO A 24 1.39 13.27 11.72
N ALA A 25 2.36 12.67 12.42
CA ALA A 25 3.74 12.58 11.93
C ALA A 25 3.83 11.64 10.71
N GLN A 26 3.27 10.44 10.79
CA GLN A 26 3.30 9.51 9.65
C GLN A 26 2.42 9.99 8.50
N LEU A 27 1.30 10.68 8.80
CA LEU A 27 0.49 11.32 7.78
C LEU A 27 1.26 12.42 7.03
N ALA A 28 2.14 13.16 7.72
CA ALA A 28 3.00 14.16 7.10
C ALA A 28 4.10 13.56 6.22
N GLU A 29 4.58 12.35 6.52
CA GLU A 29 5.57 11.61 5.72
C GLU A 29 4.95 10.84 4.55
N SER A 30 3.64 10.52 4.63
CA SER A 30 2.93 9.76 3.61
C SER A 30 3.09 10.27 2.17
N PRO A 31 3.10 11.59 1.87
CA PRO A 31 3.42 12.09 0.54
C PRO A 31 4.69 11.50 -0.08
N GLY A 32 5.75 11.28 0.70
CA GLY A 32 7.00 10.68 0.23
C GLY A 32 6.80 9.22 -0.14
N MET A 33 6.23 8.43 0.76
CA MET A 33 5.92 7.02 0.53
C MET A 33 5.01 6.82 -0.69
N VAL A 34 3.94 7.62 -0.81
CA VAL A 34 3.03 7.56 -1.97
C VAL A 34 3.77 7.83 -3.27
N SER A 35 4.71 8.79 -3.29
CA SER A 35 5.55 9.06 -4.47
C SER A 35 6.40 7.86 -4.81
N GLU A 36 7.12 7.30 -3.84
CA GLU A 36 8.01 6.14 -4.02
C GLU A 36 7.26 4.90 -4.54
N LEU A 37 6.06 4.63 -4.03
CA LEU A 37 5.24 3.50 -4.49
C LEU A 37 4.61 3.74 -5.87
N THR A 38 4.26 5.00 -6.18
CA THR A 38 3.71 5.40 -7.48
C THR A 38 4.76 5.39 -8.59
N GLU A 39 6.03 5.63 -8.24
CA GLU A 39 7.15 5.60 -9.19
C GLU A 39 7.55 4.17 -9.62
N GLN A 40 7.14 3.15 -8.85
CA GLN A 40 7.38 1.74 -9.17
C GLN A 40 6.36 1.20 -10.18
N SER A 41 6.64 1.46 -11.47
CA SER A 41 5.75 1.08 -12.59
C SER A 41 5.55 -0.42 -12.83
N ASP A 42 6.35 -1.29 -12.19
CA ASP A 42 6.27 -2.74 -12.30
C ASP A 42 5.32 -3.38 -11.27
N LEU A 43 4.88 -2.61 -10.26
CA LEU A 43 3.90 -3.08 -9.27
C LEU A 43 2.52 -3.23 -9.92
N ARG A 44 1.95 -4.44 -9.81
CA ARG A 44 0.58 -4.73 -10.27
C ARG A 44 -0.47 -4.09 -9.36
N PHE A 45 -0.21 -4.10 -8.05
CA PHE A 45 -1.04 -3.55 -7.01
C PHE A 45 -0.21 -3.37 -5.73
N ILE A 46 -0.80 -2.71 -4.75
CA ILE A 46 -0.30 -2.59 -3.38
C ILE A 46 -1.35 -3.19 -2.47
N ALA A 47 -0.96 -4.10 -1.59
CA ALA A 47 -1.84 -4.65 -0.56
C ALA A 47 -1.62 -3.91 0.76
N HIS A 48 -2.69 -3.35 1.33
CA HIS A 48 -2.66 -2.80 2.68
C HIS A 48 -3.10 -3.87 3.69
N VAL A 49 -2.18 -4.37 4.53
CA VAL A 49 -2.44 -5.53 5.41
C VAL A 49 -3.14 -5.19 6.72
N GLY A 50 -3.48 -3.92 6.94
CA GLY A 50 -4.30 -3.45 8.05
C GLY A 50 -3.57 -2.47 8.93
N ASP A 51 -4.13 -2.22 10.12
CA ASP A 51 -3.49 -1.37 11.11
C ASP A 51 -3.30 0.07 10.58
N ILE A 52 -4.42 0.68 10.18
CA ILE A 52 -4.49 2.05 9.65
C ILE A 52 -4.57 3.14 10.74
N LYS A 53 -4.59 2.74 12.01
CA LYS A 53 -4.63 3.62 13.18
C LYS A 53 -4.01 2.96 14.40
N ALA A 54 -3.47 3.77 15.30
CA ALA A 54 -2.98 3.27 16.57
C ALA A 54 -4.15 2.79 17.47
N GLY A 55 -3.85 1.89 18.39
CA GLY A 55 -4.83 1.43 19.40
C GLY A 55 -5.33 2.54 20.32
N SER A 56 -4.54 3.62 20.48
CA SER A 56 -4.90 4.80 21.26
C SER A 56 -5.77 5.82 20.49
N GLU A 57 -5.88 5.69 19.17
CA GLU A 57 -6.69 6.58 18.34
C GLU A 57 -8.16 6.15 18.35
N GLN A 58 -9.04 7.16 18.43
CA GLN A 58 -10.49 6.96 18.40
C GLN A 58 -10.93 6.33 17.07
N CYS A 59 -11.90 5.41 17.15
CA CYS A 59 -12.55 4.81 15.99
C CYS A 59 -13.67 5.73 15.49
N THR A 60 -13.32 6.78 14.74
CA THR A 60 -14.30 7.70 14.15
C THR A 60 -14.26 7.66 12.63
N ASP A 61 -15.38 7.98 12.00
CA ASP A 61 -15.47 8.04 10.54
C ASP A 61 -14.52 9.09 9.97
N GLU A 62 -14.31 10.21 10.65
CA GLU A 62 -13.37 11.26 10.24
C GLU A 62 -11.94 10.70 10.15
N ARG A 63 -11.53 9.85 11.09
CA ARG A 63 -10.20 9.23 11.05
C ARG A 63 -10.06 8.29 9.85
N PHE A 64 -11.12 7.55 9.52
CA PHE A 64 -11.11 6.65 8.35
C PHE A 64 -11.14 7.41 7.03
N VAL A 65 -11.86 8.53 6.94
CA VAL A 65 -11.82 9.41 5.76
C VAL A 65 -10.40 9.95 5.54
N VAL A 66 -9.71 10.39 6.60
CA VAL A 66 -8.33 10.87 6.48
C VAL A 66 -7.37 9.79 5.95
N VAL A 67 -7.48 8.54 6.43
CA VAL A 67 -6.66 7.43 5.88
C VAL A 67 -7.00 7.19 4.42
N LYS A 68 -8.29 7.13 4.12
CA LYS A 68 -8.76 6.85 2.77
C LYS A 68 -8.24 7.90 1.80
N ASP A 69 -8.40 9.18 2.13
CA ASP A 69 -7.96 10.29 1.28
C ASP A 69 -6.45 10.25 1.04
N ASP A 70 -5.68 9.81 2.03
CA ASP A 70 -4.23 9.67 1.89
C ASP A 70 -3.83 8.48 1.00
N LEU A 71 -4.43 7.31 1.21
CA LEU A 71 -4.17 6.12 0.41
C LEU A 71 -4.71 6.23 -1.03
N ASP A 72 -5.80 6.97 -1.25
CA ASP A 72 -6.37 7.24 -2.58
C ASP A 72 -5.41 8.06 -3.48
N ARG A 73 -4.31 8.59 -2.93
CA ARG A 73 -3.26 9.28 -3.70
C ARG A 73 -2.35 8.32 -4.47
N LEU A 74 -2.35 7.03 -4.12
CA LEU A 74 -1.64 6.00 -4.87
C LEU A 74 -2.24 5.89 -6.28
N ARG A 75 -1.38 5.88 -7.30
CA ARG A 75 -1.81 5.63 -8.69
C ARG A 75 -1.81 4.15 -9.06
N THR A 76 -1.13 3.34 -8.25
CA THR A 76 -1.11 1.88 -8.35
C THR A 76 -2.37 1.32 -7.64
N PRO A 77 -3.06 0.32 -8.19
CA PRO A 77 -4.25 -0.25 -7.54
C PRO A 77 -3.97 -0.66 -6.09
N LEU A 78 -4.86 -0.28 -5.17
CA LEU A 78 -4.80 -0.64 -3.76
C LEU A 78 -5.80 -1.76 -3.44
N VAL A 79 -5.37 -2.75 -2.67
CA VAL A 79 -6.16 -3.92 -2.21
C VAL A 79 -6.16 -3.99 -0.69
#